data_AF-A0AA97P5B1-F1
#
_entry.id   AF-A0AA97P5B1-F1
#
_cell.length_a   1.000
_cell.length_b   1.000
_cell.length_c   1.000
_cell.angle_alpha   90.00
_cell.angle_beta   90.00
_cell.angle_gamma   90.00
#
_symmetry.space_group_name_H-M   'P 1'
#
loop_
_entity.id
_entity.type
_entity.pdbx_description
1 polymer ?
#
loop_
_entity_poly.entity_id
_entity_poly.type
_entity_poly.pdbx_seq_one_letter_code
_entity_poly.pdbx_strand_id
1 'polypeptide(L)'
;MSQLDIPSPVTDEADSHDESCQDDHSHSSAGEDCPDTPNFAEPIPLQQTDMGILRLQEPDGLKILVAPAAYKGCLQPDTAADCISTGILSVVPDARIRKLPLIDGGEGFTRGVVAATGGSIHQVVVPGPLNEPVQAFFGMIGHSNIQTSPIERKTAIIEMSAAAGLSLVPVERRNPCMTTTYGVGSLVLAAMEAGAQRIIIGCGDSATCDGGAGMLQALGAVLLDQEGRSLPIAQGGESILRLHRVDTTGLDTRIADGSVQIEAAVNWKNVLTGPKGQARIYSEQKGATPAQIELLSSAMDALAFAAARRLQSTPETVGQIPGSGASGGMGTALLVMGGRLRARCDVMDEFLPPLDTLFETADSFDLVITAEGGLDYQTPRGKMPAEVARRASSRNIPVVAIAGTIGNGAADNLSVGIKAYACMLQGPSTLAEAMVPARARQLLEESAASVMRTVLVGMQMAETQSTRAVKNKHEMDVTGLGVVRYL
;
A
#
# COMPACT_ATOMS: atom_id res chain seq x y z
N MET A 1 -4.32 -20.80 -49.82
CA MET A 1 -4.10 -22.20 -49.40
C MET A 1 -3.74 -22.15 -47.92
N SER A 2 -4.51 -22.56 -46.93
CA SER A 2 -5.80 -23.24 -46.78
C SER A 2 -6.14 -23.04 -45.29
N GLN A 3 -7.16 -22.25 -44.93
CA GLN A 3 -8.46 -22.71 -44.41
C GLN A 3 -8.48 -24.16 -43.92
N LEU A 4 -8.87 -24.37 -42.66
CA LEU A 4 -9.75 -25.46 -42.26
C LEU A 4 -10.49 -25.08 -40.98
N ASP A 5 -11.79 -25.29 -41.05
CA ASP A 5 -12.89 -24.84 -40.20
C ASP A 5 -13.70 -26.10 -39.85
N ILE A 6 -14.21 -26.18 -38.61
CA ILE A 6 -15.47 -26.86 -38.20
C ILE A 6 -15.42 -28.42 -38.14
N PRO A 7 -16.24 -29.18 -37.35
CA PRO A 7 -17.43 -28.83 -36.52
C PRO A 7 -17.50 -29.38 -35.07
N SER A 8 -18.44 -28.79 -34.30
CA SER A 8 -19.15 -29.37 -33.16
C SER A 8 -20.17 -30.46 -33.57
N PRO A 9 -20.58 -31.36 -32.67
CA PRO A 9 -21.88 -32.01 -32.75
C PRO A 9 -22.85 -31.56 -31.63
N VAL A 10 -24.10 -31.90 -31.87
CA VAL A 10 -25.37 -31.38 -31.35
C VAL A 10 -26.06 -32.46 -30.49
N THR A 11 -26.88 -32.00 -29.52
CA THR A 11 -28.03 -32.63 -28.82
C THR A 11 -27.88 -33.93 -28.03
N ASP A 12 -28.37 -33.93 -26.78
CA ASP A 12 -29.57 -34.72 -26.45
C ASP A 12 -30.35 -34.16 -25.23
N GLU A 13 -31.63 -34.52 -25.20
CA GLU A 13 -32.77 -34.00 -24.41
C GLU A 13 -32.88 -34.53 -22.96
N ALA A 14 -33.82 -33.88 -22.23
CA ALA A 14 -34.66 -34.39 -21.13
C ALA A 14 -34.02 -34.62 -19.74
N ASP A 15 -34.46 -33.89 -18.71
CA ASP A 15 -35.66 -34.29 -17.95
C ASP A 15 -36.10 -33.24 -16.93
N SER A 16 -37.42 -33.20 -16.75
CA SER A 16 -38.21 -32.40 -15.83
C SER A 16 -37.90 -32.66 -14.35
N HIS A 17 -38.08 -31.65 -13.49
CA HIS A 17 -39.03 -31.72 -12.36
C HIS A 17 -39.16 -30.34 -11.67
N ASP A 18 -40.34 -29.74 -11.86
CA ASP A 18 -40.98 -28.79 -10.96
C ASP A 18 -41.17 -29.44 -9.57
N GLU A 19 -40.96 -28.67 -8.51
CA GLU A 19 -41.88 -28.71 -7.35
C GLU A 19 -41.79 -27.40 -6.55
N SER A 20 -42.80 -26.58 -6.79
CA SER A 20 -43.24 -25.47 -5.96
C SER A 20 -43.97 -25.97 -4.71
N CYS A 21 -43.71 -25.38 -3.54
CA CYS A 21 -44.68 -25.35 -2.44
C CYS A 21 -44.62 -23.97 -1.76
N GLN A 22 -45.60 -23.14 -2.10
CA GLN A 22 -46.17 -22.13 -1.21
C GLN A 22 -47.18 -22.85 -0.30
N ASP A 23 -47.29 -22.45 0.96
CA ASP A 23 -48.60 -22.21 1.55
C ASP A 23 -48.51 -21.40 2.85
N ASP A 24 -49.53 -20.56 2.98
CA ASP A 24 -49.82 -19.55 3.99
C ASP A 24 -50.07 -20.11 5.40
N HIS A 25 -49.91 -19.27 6.43
CA HIS A 25 -51.05 -18.79 7.25
C HIS A 25 -50.65 -17.88 8.42
N SER A 26 -51.45 -16.84 8.59
CA SER A 26 -51.47 -15.79 9.61
C SER A 26 -52.30 -16.13 10.87
N HIS A 27 -52.19 -15.26 11.89
CA HIS A 27 -53.02 -15.10 13.12
C HIS A 27 -52.54 -15.84 14.38
N SER A 28 -52.75 -15.38 15.62
CA SER A 28 -52.97 -14.07 16.27
C SER A 28 -53.03 -14.31 17.79
N SER A 29 -52.53 -13.35 18.58
CA SER A 29 -53.03 -12.91 19.91
C SER A 29 -53.19 -13.84 21.14
N ALA A 30 -52.81 -13.22 22.27
CA ALA A 30 -53.39 -13.26 23.63
C ALA A 30 -52.93 -14.36 24.59
N GLY A 31 -52.52 -13.93 25.79
CA GLY A 31 -52.18 -14.76 26.94
C GLY A 31 -53.32 -14.86 27.96
N GLU A 32 -53.07 -15.60 29.03
CA GLU A 32 -53.70 -15.46 30.36
C GLU A 32 -53.04 -16.41 31.39
N ASP A 33 -53.32 -16.13 32.66
CA ASP A 33 -52.55 -16.32 33.89
C ASP A 33 -52.68 -17.65 34.68
N CYS A 34 -51.69 -17.85 35.59
CA CYS A 34 -51.76 -18.41 36.97
C CYS A 34 -51.93 -19.94 37.21
N PRO A 35 -51.71 -20.43 38.45
CA PRO A 35 -50.68 -20.16 39.48
C PRO A 35 -50.08 -21.48 40.07
N ASP A 36 -49.01 -21.39 40.89
CA ASP A 36 -48.86 -22.10 42.18
C ASP A 36 -47.40 -22.17 42.65
N THR A 37 -47.15 -21.58 43.82
CA THR A 37 -45.95 -21.81 44.63
C THR A 37 -46.39 -22.26 46.02
N PRO A 38 -45.58 -23.09 46.71
CA PRO A 38 -45.47 -22.95 48.15
C PRO A 38 -44.00 -22.80 48.60
N ASN A 39 -43.76 -21.60 49.16
CA ASN A 39 -43.23 -21.33 50.50
C ASN A 39 -41.80 -21.77 50.91
N PHE A 40 -40.90 -20.78 50.83
CA PHE A 40 -39.96 -20.25 51.85
C PHE A 40 -39.26 -21.20 52.85
N ALA A 41 -37.92 -21.22 52.74
CA ALA A 41 -37.01 -21.25 53.89
C ALA A 41 -36.18 -19.94 53.88
N GLU A 42 -36.03 -19.32 55.05
CA GLU A 42 -35.41 -18.00 55.25
C GLU A 42 -33.93 -17.93 54.80
N PRO A 43 -33.45 -16.79 54.27
CA PRO A 43 -32.06 -16.62 53.90
C PRO A 43 -31.18 -16.25 55.12
N ILE A 44 -30.15 -17.07 55.34
CA ILE A 44 -28.99 -16.79 56.18
C ILE A 44 -28.24 -15.56 55.58
N PRO A 45 -27.79 -14.57 56.38
CA PRO A 45 -27.13 -13.39 55.84
C PRO A 45 -25.73 -13.76 55.30
N LEU A 46 -25.59 -13.77 53.97
CA LEU A 46 -24.31 -13.90 53.29
C LEU A 46 -23.56 -12.57 53.40
N GLN A 47 -22.50 -12.57 54.21
CA GLN A 47 -21.43 -11.58 54.11
C GLN A 47 -20.79 -11.67 52.73
N GLN A 48 -20.56 -10.51 52.11
CA GLN A 48 -19.82 -10.33 50.86
C GLN A 48 -18.52 -11.15 50.86
N THR A 49 -18.43 -12.08 49.91
CA THR A 49 -17.15 -12.56 49.40
C THR A 49 -17.18 -12.38 47.89
N ASP A 50 -16.22 -11.62 47.37
CA ASP A 50 -15.99 -11.35 45.96
C ASP A 50 -16.09 -12.64 45.11
N MET A 51 -17.22 -12.81 44.43
CA MET A 51 -17.33 -13.77 43.34
C MET A 51 -16.69 -13.13 42.12
N GLY A 52 -15.40 -13.37 41.98
CA GLY A 52 -14.62 -13.06 40.79
C GLY A 52 -15.33 -13.62 39.56
N ILE A 53 -15.78 -12.71 38.70
CA ILE A 53 -16.05 -13.04 37.30
C ILE A 53 -14.72 -13.54 36.75
N LEU A 54 -14.60 -14.85 36.58
CA LEU A 54 -13.58 -15.46 35.73
C LEU A 54 -13.79 -14.89 34.33
N ARG A 55 -13.14 -13.76 34.05
CA ARG A 55 -12.79 -13.42 32.67
C ARG A 55 -11.93 -14.58 32.22
N LEU A 56 -12.44 -15.37 31.28
CA LEU A 56 -11.60 -16.25 30.47
C LEU A 56 -10.44 -15.36 30.01
N GLN A 57 -9.24 -15.58 30.55
CA GLN A 57 -8.05 -14.88 30.07
C GLN A 57 -7.98 -15.19 28.58
N GLU A 58 -8.03 -14.14 27.76
CA GLU A 58 -7.68 -14.31 26.35
C GLU A 58 -6.30 -14.99 26.29
N PRO A 59 -6.05 -15.91 25.36
CA PRO A 59 -4.78 -16.61 25.31
C PRO A 59 -3.61 -15.62 25.31
N ASP A 60 -2.68 -15.80 26.26
CA ASP A 60 -1.52 -14.95 26.60
C ASP A 60 -0.40 -14.96 25.52
N GLY A 61 -0.74 -15.25 24.26
CA GLY A 61 0.22 -15.35 23.16
C GLY A 61 0.70 -13.98 22.68
N LEU A 62 1.97 -13.90 22.26
CA LEU A 62 2.61 -12.69 21.74
C LEU A 62 1.77 -12.08 20.59
N LYS A 63 1.33 -10.83 20.75
CA LYS A 63 0.50 -10.11 19.76
C LYS A 63 1.41 -9.40 18.77
N ILE A 64 1.40 -9.84 17.51
CA ILE A 64 2.31 -9.33 16.46
C ILE A 64 1.50 -8.71 15.32
N LEU A 65 1.85 -7.48 14.95
CA LEU A 65 1.41 -6.87 13.70
C LEU A 65 2.40 -7.18 12.59
N VAL A 66 1.95 -7.82 11.53
CA VAL A 66 2.73 -8.07 10.31
C VAL A 66 2.27 -7.11 9.24
N ALA A 67 3.08 -6.07 8.97
CA ALA A 67 2.75 -4.98 8.08
C ALA A 67 3.77 -4.79 6.95
N PRO A 68 3.88 -5.72 5.98
CA PRO A 68 4.86 -5.63 4.91
C PRO A 68 4.37 -4.78 3.74
N ALA A 69 5.27 -4.01 3.12
CA ALA A 69 5.09 -3.50 1.77
C ALA A 69 5.52 -4.55 0.73
N ALA A 70 5.30 -4.25 -0.55
CA ALA A 70 5.68 -5.15 -1.65
C ALA A 70 7.21 -5.33 -1.74
N TYR A 71 7.63 -6.55 -2.06
CA TYR A 71 8.95 -6.81 -2.63
C TYR A 71 8.84 -6.58 -4.13
N LYS A 72 8.99 -5.31 -4.53
CA LYS A 72 8.66 -4.80 -5.88
C LYS A 72 9.11 -5.73 -7.01
N GLY A 73 8.16 -6.11 -7.87
CA GLY A 73 8.40 -7.03 -8.98
C GLY A 73 8.64 -8.49 -8.59
N CYS A 74 8.37 -8.88 -7.34
CA CYS A 74 8.57 -10.26 -6.85
C CYS A 74 7.41 -10.75 -5.96
N LEU A 75 7.22 -10.19 -4.76
CA LEU A 75 6.17 -10.60 -3.81
C LEU A 75 5.21 -9.45 -3.53
N GLN A 76 3.91 -9.75 -3.65
CA GLN A 76 2.85 -8.83 -3.26
C GLN A 76 2.77 -8.68 -1.73
N PRO A 77 2.25 -7.55 -1.20
CA PRO A 77 2.15 -7.31 0.23
C PRO A 77 1.42 -8.41 1.03
N ASP A 78 0.35 -8.98 0.47
CA ASP A 78 -0.42 -10.08 1.07
C ASP A 78 0.39 -11.37 1.15
N THR A 79 1.05 -11.74 0.04
CA THR A 79 1.94 -12.91 -0.01
C THR A 79 3.12 -12.75 0.97
N ALA A 80 3.70 -11.55 1.05
CA ALA A 80 4.76 -11.26 2.00
C ALA A 80 4.26 -11.39 3.44
N ALA A 81 3.03 -10.94 3.73
CA ALA A 81 2.43 -11.07 5.06
C ALA A 81 2.21 -12.53 5.44
N ASP A 82 1.78 -13.36 4.49
CA ASP A 82 1.63 -14.81 4.68
C ASP A 82 2.97 -15.48 4.97
N CYS A 83 4.00 -15.21 4.17
CA CYS A 83 5.34 -15.76 4.38
C CYS A 83 5.92 -15.36 5.75
N ILE A 84 5.82 -14.08 6.12
CA ILE A 84 6.27 -13.62 7.44
C ILE A 84 5.49 -14.32 8.56
N SER A 85 4.17 -14.46 8.41
CA SER A 85 3.32 -15.13 9.40
C SER A 85 3.69 -16.60 9.55
N THR A 86 3.92 -17.32 8.45
CA THR A 86 4.40 -18.71 8.45
C THR A 86 5.72 -18.84 9.18
N GLY A 87 6.69 -17.95 8.89
CA GLY A 87 7.98 -17.92 9.57
C GLY A 87 7.85 -17.69 11.08
N ILE A 88 7.00 -16.74 11.50
CA ILE A 88 6.71 -16.48 12.91
C ILE A 88 6.11 -17.72 13.59
N LEU A 89 5.05 -18.29 13.03
CA LEU A 89 4.31 -19.42 13.63
C LEU A 89 5.16 -20.70 13.70
N SER A 90 6.17 -20.85 12.84
CA SER A 90 7.14 -21.94 12.93
C SER A 90 8.03 -21.88 14.19
N VAL A 91 8.10 -20.71 14.83
CA VAL A 91 8.94 -20.44 16.01
C VAL A 91 8.08 -20.20 17.25
N VAL A 92 6.97 -19.48 17.11
CA VAL A 92 6.02 -19.13 18.18
C VAL A 92 4.61 -19.55 17.75
N PRO A 93 4.23 -20.83 17.90
CA PRO A 93 2.99 -21.37 17.35
C PRO A 93 1.70 -20.75 17.91
N ASP A 94 1.77 -20.17 19.10
CA ASP A 94 0.68 -19.51 19.82
C ASP A 94 0.64 -17.99 19.62
N ALA A 95 1.50 -17.43 18.76
CA ALA A 95 1.49 -15.99 18.45
C ALA A 95 0.16 -15.56 17.81
N ARG A 96 -0.36 -14.41 18.25
CA ARG A 96 -1.57 -13.79 17.70
C ARG A 96 -1.15 -12.79 16.63
N ILE A 97 -1.29 -13.18 15.36
CA ILE A 97 -0.84 -12.37 14.23
C ILE A 97 -1.99 -11.60 13.61
N ARG A 98 -1.85 -10.28 13.53
CA ARG A 98 -2.68 -9.42 12.66
C ARG A 98 -1.88 -9.06 11.42
N LYS A 99 -2.39 -9.39 10.24
CA LYS A 99 -1.80 -8.99 8.96
C LYS A 99 -2.36 -7.65 8.51
N LEU A 100 -1.47 -6.77 8.05
CA LEU A 100 -1.79 -5.50 7.43
C LEU A 100 -0.87 -5.26 6.23
N PRO A 101 -1.18 -5.88 5.07
CA PRO A 101 -0.44 -5.62 3.84
C PRO A 101 -0.41 -4.11 3.56
N LEU A 102 0.78 -3.52 3.49
CA LEU A 102 0.95 -2.08 3.30
C LEU A 102 0.92 -1.74 1.84
N ILE A 103 0.07 -0.77 1.54
CA ILE A 103 -0.28 -0.42 0.19
C ILE A 103 0.00 1.06 -0.02
N ASP A 104 0.99 1.41 -0.83
CA ASP A 104 1.49 2.78 -0.89
C ASP A 104 1.09 3.53 -2.17
N GLY A 105 0.00 3.13 -2.82
CA GLY A 105 -0.39 3.63 -4.15
C GLY A 105 0.46 3.05 -5.29
N GLY A 106 1.39 2.15 -5.02
CA GLY A 106 2.07 1.32 -6.01
C GLY A 106 1.36 -0.02 -6.26
N GLU A 107 2.15 -1.02 -6.61
CA GLU A 107 1.66 -2.38 -6.91
C GLU A 107 0.79 -2.97 -5.78
N GLY A 108 -0.41 -3.44 -6.13
CA GLY A 108 -1.36 -4.08 -5.20
C GLY A 108 -2.39 -3.13 -4.58
N PHE A 109 -2.31 -1.83 -4.84
CA PHE A 109 -3.22 -0.82 -4.29
C PHE A 109 -4.69 -0.92 -4.67
N THR A 110 -4.98 -0.99 -5.95
CA THR A 110 -6.32 -1.20 -6.48
C THR A 110 -6.93 -2.48 -5.93
N ARG A 111 -6.16 -3.58 -5.91
CA ARG A 111 -6.67 -4.88 -5.43
C ARG A 111 -7.00 -4.86 -3.95
N GLY A 112 -6.13 -4.28 -3.12
CA GLY A 112 -6.40 -4.17 -1.70
C GLY A 112 -7.60 -3.29 -1.37
N VAL A 113 -7.74 -2.14 -2.03
CA VAL A 113 -8.92 -1.28 -1.85
C VAL A 113 -10.21 -1.97 -2.33
N VAL A 114 -10.17 -2.64 -3.48
CA VAL A 114 -11.33 -3.40 -3.98
C VAL A 114 -11.72 -4.51 -3.00
N ALA A 115 -10.76 -5.27 -2.49
CA ALA A 115 -11.03 -6.32 -1.51
C ALA A 115 -11.63 -5.76 -0.21
N ALA A 116 -11.10 -4.63 0.28
CA ALA A 116 -11.59 -3.99 1.51
C ALA A 116 -12.99 -3.39 1.37
N THR A 117 -13.37 -2.97 0.16
CA THR A 117 -14.66 -2.29 -0.12
C THR A 117 -15.70 -3.22 -0.75
N GLY A 118 -15.37 -4.49 -1.02
CA GLY A 118 -16.26 -5.40 -1.75
C GLY A 118 -16.55 -4.95 -3.19
N GLY A 119 -15.58 -4.28 -3.83
CA GLY A 119 -15.68 -3.78 -5.19
C GLY A 119 -15.43 -4.82 -6.28
N SER A 120 -15.16 -4.36 -7.50
CA SER A 120 -14.85 -5.20 -8.67
C SER A 120 -13.59 -4.76 -9.40
N ILE A 121 -12.85 -5.73 -9.94
CA ILE A 121 -11.70 -5.47 -10.82
C ILE A 121 -12.15 -5.54 -12.28
N HIS A 122 -11.78 -4.54 -13.07
CA HIS A 122 -12.05 -4.46 -14.49
C HIS A 122 -10.74 -4.62 -15.27
N GLN A 123 -10.67 -5.64 -16.11
CA GLN A 123 -9.52 -5.95 -16.95
C GLN A 123 -9.61 -5.18 -18.27
N VAL A 124 -8.51 -4.63 -18.74
CA VAL A 124 -8.45 -3.85 -19.99
C VAL A 124 -7.06 -3.92 -20.62
N VAL A 125 -7.01 -3.95 -21.94
CA VAL A 125 -5.74 -3.87 -22.68
C VAL A 125 -5.46 -2.41 -23.02
N VAL A 126 -4.29 -1.92 -22.63
CA VAL A 126 -3.86 -0.53 -22.89
C VAL A 126 -2.44 -0.50 -23.45
N PRO A 127 -2.00 0.60 -24.07
CA PRO A 127 -0.59 0.77 -24.44
C PRO A 127 0.29 0.77 -23.20
N GLY A 128 1.28 -0.12 -23.16
CA GLY A 128 2.26 -0.19 -22.07
C GLY A 128 3.30 0.93 -22.14
N PRO A 129 4.29 0.92 -21.22
CA PRO A 129 5.31 1.96 -21.16
C PRO A 129 6.18 2.02 -22.42
N LEU A 130 6.28 0.93 -23.19
CA LEU A 130 7.03 0.85 -24.46
C LEU A 130 6.10 0.94 -25.69
N ASN A 131 4.84 1.37 -25.51
CA ASN A 131 3.75 1.37 -26.50
C ASN A 131 3.27 -0.02 -26.98
N GLU A 132 3.87 -1.10 -26.47
CA GLU A 132 3.37 -2.46 -26.68
C GLU A 132 2.11 -2.69 -25.83
N PRO A 133 1.07 -3.37 -26.34
CA PRO A 133 -0.13 -3.65 -25.56
C PRO A 133 0.18 -4.45 -24.29
N VAL A 134 -0.37 -4.02 -23.15
CA VAL A 134 -0.26 -4.72 -21.86
C VAL A 134 -1.65 -5.00 -21.29
N GLN A 135 -1.77 -6.14 -20.63
CA GLN A 135 -2.95 -6.46 -19.83
C GLN A 135 -2.89 -5.65 -18.53
N ALA A 136 -3.77 -4.65 -18.43
CA ALA A 136 -3.88 -3.77 -17.28
C ALA A 136 -5.25 -3.93 -16.61
N PHE A 137 -5.46 -3.17 -15.54
CA PHE A 137 -6.71 -3.19 -14.79
C PHE A 137 -6.95 -1.89 -14.03
N PHE A 138 -8.21 -1.66 -13.68
CA PHE A 138 -8.63 -0.71 -12.66
C PHE A 138 -9.68 -1.37 -11.75
N GLY A 139 -9.97 -0.75 -10.61
CA GLY A 139 -10.94 -1.24 -9.64
C GLY A 139 -12.09 -0.27 -9.49
N MET A 140 -13.33 -0.74 -9.52
CA MET A 140 -14.48 0.01 -9.05
C MET A 140 -14.68 -0.34 -7.58
N ILE A 141 -14.71 0.66 -6.70
CA ILE A 141 -14.91 0.39 -5.27
C ILE A 141 -16.37 0.05 -4.99
N GLY A 142 -16.58 -0.84 -4.02
CA GLY A 142 -17.92 -1.19 -3.55
C GLY A 142 -18.44 -0.19 -2.52
N HIS A 143 -19.42 -0.62 -1.72
CA HIS A 143 -19.90 0.17 -0.60
C HIS A 143 -18.93 0.02 0.57
N SER A 144 -18.41 1.14 1.07
CA SER A 144 -17.58 1.16 2.27
C SER A 144 -18.41 0.71 3.48
N ASN A 145 -17.97 -0.34 4.18
CA ASN A 145 -18.45 -0.70 5.52
C ASN A 145 -17.81 0.19 6.61
N ILE A 146 -16.94 1.12 6.23
CA ILE A 146 -16.25 2.04 7.15
C ILE A 146 -17.15 3.27 7.32
N GLN A 147 -17.58 3.52 8.56
CA GLN A 147 -18.47 4.61 8.99
C GLN A 147 -17.94 6.04 8.74
N THR A 148 -16.82 6.21 8.05
CA THR A 148 -16.13 7.50 7.92
C THR A 148 -16.66 8.39 6.80
N SER A 149 -17.38 7.87 5.80
CA SER A 149 -18.26 8.63 4.90
C SER A 149 -18.97 7.66 3.95
N PRO A 150 -20.27 7.84 3.62
CA PRO A 150 -20.82 7.21 2.44
C PRO A 150 -19.99 7.67 1.23
N ILE A 151 -19.51 6.72 0.42
CA ILE A 151 -18.92 7.03 -0.89
C ILE A 151 -20.07 7.52 -1.76
N GLU A 152 -20.28 8.84 -1.83
CA GLU A 152 -21.40 9.43 -2.57
C GLU A 152 -21.23 9.33 -4.09
N ARG A 153 -20.00 9.13 -4.59
CA ARG A 153 -19.66 9.07 -6.02
C ARG A 153 -19.13 7.71 -6.42
N LYS A 154 -19.54 7.20 -7.58
CA LYS A 154 -18.93 6.02 -8.20
C LYS A 154 -17.44 6.26 -8.38
N THR A 155 -16.61 5.52 -7.63
CA THR A 155 -15.18 5.79 -7.54
C THR A 155 -14.38 4.63 -8.14
N ALA A 156 -13.42 4.97 -9.00
CA ALA A 156 -12.43 4.03 -9.50
C ALA A 156 -11.08 4.24 -8.84
N ILE A 157 -10.36 3.15 -8.61
CA ILE A 157 -8.95 3.14 -8.21
C ILE A 157 -8.12 2.63 -9.39
N ILE A 158 -7.08 3.38 -9.72
CA ILE A 158 -6.13 3.03 -10.79
C ILE A 158 -4.74 2.94 -10.18
N GLU A 159 -4.05 1.83 -10.39
CA GLU A 159 -2.60 1.76 -10.23
C GLU A 159 -1.93 2.22 -11.52
N MET A 160 -1.18 3.33 -11.49
CA MET A 160 -0.49 3.76 -12.71
C MET A 160 0.54 2.73 -13.19
N SER A 161 1.08 1.93 -12.26
CA SER A 161 2.01 0.83 -12.54
C SER A 161 1.37 -0.29 -13.37
N ALA A 162 0.05 -0.46 -13.34
CA ALA A 162 -0.64 -1.46 -14.16
C ALA A 162 -0.53 -1.16 -15.67
N ALA A 163 -0.30 0.09 -16.06
CA ALA A 163 -0.09 0.50 -17.46
C ALA A 163 1.32 1.03 -17.74
N ALA A 164 2.02 1.57 -16.75
CA ALA A 164 3.30 2.25 -16.92
C ALA A 164 4.32 1.89 -15.81
N GLY A 165 4.21 0.68 -15.26
CA GLY A 165 5.05 0.20 -14.17
C GLY A 165 6.41 -0.31 -14.60
N LEU A 166 7.39 -0.24 -13.69
CA LEU A 166 8.76 -0.70 -13.88
C LEU A 166 8.85 -2.23 -14.11
N SER A 167 7.90 -2.99 -13.58
CA SER A 167 7.79 -4.45 -13.78
C SER A 167 7.36 -4.81 -15.20
N LEU A 168 6.74 -3.90 -15.95
CA LEU A 168 6.34 -4.11 -17.35
C LEU A 168 7.49 -3.89 -18.35
N VAL A 169 8.64 -3.40 -17.89
CA VAL A 169 9.79 -3.10 -18.74
C VAL A 169 10.94 -4.07 -18.42
N PRO A 170 11.32 -4.94 -19.39
CA PRO A 170 12.50 -5.79 -19.25
C PRO A 170 13.74 -4.97 -18.92
N VAL A 171 14.62 -5.51 -18.06
CA VAL A 171 15.74 -4.76 -17.47
C VAL A 171 16.62 -4.12 -18.54
N GLU A 172 16.89 -4.85 -19.62
CA GLU A 172 17.69 -4.43 -20.77
C GLU A 172 17.02 -3.37 -21.66
N ARG A 173 15.70 -3.17 -21.52
CA ARG A 173 14.92 -2.17 -22.25
C ARG A 173 14.54 -0.95 -21.39
N ARG A 174 14.97 -0.92 -20.12
CA ARG A 174 14.70 0.18 -19.20
C ARG A 174 15.38 1.46 -19.67
N ASN A 175 14.58 2.40 -20.17
CA ASN A 175 15.05 3.69 -20.62
C ASN A 175 13.95 4.76 -20.40
N PRO A 176 14.03 5.56 -19.33
CA PRO A 176 12.97 6.51 -18.98
C PRO A 176 12.88 7.71 -19.95
N CYS A 177 13.87 7.89 -20.82
CA CYS A 177 13.77 8.83 -21.94
C CYS A 177 12.75 8.37 -22.99
N MET A 178 12.43 7.06 -23.03
CA MET A 178 11.61 6.42 -24.06
C MET A 178 10.26 5.87 -23.56
N THR A 179 10.06 5.78 -22.25
CA THR A 179 8.85 5.16 -21.67
C THR A 179 7.72 6.15 -21.42
N THR A 180 6.49 5.82 -21.82
CA THR A 180 5.34 6.74 -21.80
C THR A 180 4.27 6.39 -20.75
N THR A 181 3.50 7.39 -20.32
CA THR A 181 2.30 7.26 -19.46
C THR A 181 0.99 7.19 -20.26
N TYR A 182 1.03 7.06 -21.59
CA TYR A 182 -0.17 7.05 -22.43
C TYR A 182 -1.21 6.00 -22.02
N GLY A 183 -0.76 4.80 -21.63
CA GLY A 183 -1.63 3.75 -21.07
C GLY A 183 -2.37 4.15 -19.80
N VAL A 184 -1.79 5.00 -18.97
CA VAL A 184 -2.46 5.52 -17.76
C VAL A 184 -3.66 6.38 -18.15
N GLY A 185 -3.52 7.25 -19.15
CA GLY A 185 -4.65 8.01 -19.68
C GLY A 185 -5.72 7.10 -20.30
N SER A 186 -5.30 6.01 -20.95
CA SER A 186 -6.22 4.98 -21.46
C SER A 186 -6.99 4.27 -20.33
N LEU A 187 -6.36 4.00 -19.19
CA LEU A 187 -7.04 3.47 -17.99
C LEU A 187 -8.04 4.46 -17.42
N VAL A 188 -7.70 5.75 -17.37
CA VAL A 188 -8.62 6.81 -16.91
C VAL A 188 -9.86 6.86 -17.82
N LEU A 189 -9.68 6.83 -19.14
CA LEU A 189 -10.80 6.76 -20.09
C LEU A 189 -11.67 5.51 -19.86
N ALA A 190 -11.06 4.34 -19.69
CA ALA A 190 -11.78 3.10 -19.44
C ALA A 190 -12.58 3.13 -18.12
N ALA A 191 -12.03 3.73 -17.06
CA ALA A 191 -12.72 3.90 -15.80
C ALA A 191 -13.91 4.86 -15.92
N MET A 192 -13.75 5.97 -16.66
CA MET A 192 -14.87 6.90 -16.93
C MET A 192 -15.97 6.23 -17.76
N GLU A 193 -15.61 5.37 -18.73
CA GLU A 193 -16.57 4.59 -19.52
C GLU A 193 -17.33 3.57 -18.66
N ALA A 194 -16.68 3.01 -17.65
CA ALA A 194 -17.34 2.20 -16.62
C ALA A 194 -18.21 3.02 -15.64
N GLY A 195 -18.33 4.34 -15.86
CA GLY A 195 -19.20 5.23 -15.09
C GLY A 195 -18.58 5.79 -13.82
N ALA A 196 -17.24 5.78 -13.70
CA ALA A 196 -16.55 6.45 -12.61
C ALA A 196 -16.77 7.96 -12.67
N GLN A 197 -17.15 8.55 -11.53
CA GLN A 197 -17.32 9.99 -11.29
C GLN A 197 -16.19 10.57 -10.43
N ARG A 198 -15.41 9.69 -9.81
CA ARG A 198 -14.18 10.00 -9.10
C ARG A 198 -13.15 8.93 -9.43
N ILE A 199 -11.91 9.33 -9.68
CA ILE A 199 -10.82 8.43 -10.02
C ILE A 199 -9.64 8.77 -9.12
N ILE A 200 -9.15 7.79 -8.37
CA ILE A 200 -7.95 7.93 -7.54
C ILE A 200 -6.84 7.11 -8.16
N ILE A 201 -5.78 7.79 -8.58
CA ILE A 201 -4.61 7.19 -9.21
C ILE A 201 -3.53 6.98 -8.14
N GLY A 202 -3.23 5.72 -7.86
CA GLY A 202 -2.04 5.32 -7.13
C GLY A 202 -0.78 5.66 -7.93
N CYS A 203 0.05 6.56 -7.39
CA CYS A 203 1.33 6.92 -7.98
C CYS A 203 2.47 6.18 -7.27
N GLY A 204 2.89 5.04 -7.83
CA GLY A 204 4.04 4.27 -7.39
C GLY A 204 4.64 3.44 -8.52
N ASP A 205 5.87 2.95 -8.33
CA ASP A 205 6.51 1.94 -9.17
C ASP A 205 6.56 2.21 -10.68
N SER A 206 6.63 3.49 -11.07
CA SER A 206 6.62 3.87 -12.49
C SER A 206 7.93 3.51 -13.21
N ALA A 207 7.83 3.10 -14.48
CA ALA A 207 8.95 3.02 -15.40
C ALA A 207 9.32 4.39 -16.00
N THR A 208 8.42 5.36 -15.88
CA THR A 208 8.38 6.57 -16.72
C THR A 208 9.03 7.79 -16.10
N CYS A 209 9.46 8.72 -16.97
CA CYS A 209 9.90 10.07 -16.62
C CYS A 209 9.44 11.08 -17.70
N ASP A 210 8.25 10.85 -18.29
CA ASP A 210 7.68 11.64 -19.39
C ASP A 210 6.88 12.85 -18.92
N GLY A 211 6.90 13.18 -17.63
CA GLY A 211 6.14 14.29 -17.09
C GLY A 211 4.63 14.05 -17.00
N GLY A 212 4.14 12.83 -17.26
CA GLY A 212 2.71 12.59 -17.47
C GLY A 212 2.20 13.07 -18.84
N ALA A 213 3.10 13.37 -19.78
CA ALA A 213 2.76 13.87 -21.11
C ALA A 213 1.92 12.89 -21.92
N GLY A 214 2.26 11.59 -21.87
CA GLY A 214 1.47 10.56 -22.53
C GLY A 214 0.05 10.50 -21.98
N MET A 215 -0.10 10.54 -20.65
CA MET A 215 -1.42 10.58 -20.00
C MET A 215 -2.24 11.80 -20.43
N LEU A 216 -1.64 12.99 -20.44
CA LEU A 216 -2.30 14.22 -20.88
C LEU A 216 -2.80 14.13 -22.32
N GLN A 217 -1.96 13.62 -23.24
CA GLN A 217 -2.33 13.48 -24.65
C GLN A 217 -3.41 12.42 -24.86
N ALA A 218 -3.37 11.30 -24.15
CA ALA A 218 -4.42 10.29 -24.18
C ALA A 218 -5.78 10.88 -23.73
N LEU A 219 -5.76 11.84 -22.80
CA LEU A 219 -6.95 12.52 -22.30
C LEU A 219 -7.35 13.75 -23.14
N GLY A 220 -6.67 14.01 -24.26
CA GLY A 220 -7.04 15.05 -25.24
C GLY A 220 -6.30 16.38 -25.11
N ALA A 221 -5.37 16.53 -24.17
CA ALA A 221 -4.53 17.72 -24.11
C ALA A 221 -3.53 17.76 -25.27
N VAL A 222 -3.18 18.98 -25.71
CA VAL A 222 -2.18 19.20 -26.75
C VAL A 222 -0.93 19.84 -26.14
N LEU A 223 0.22 19.20 -26.35
CA LEU A 223 1.52 19.70 -25.92
C LEU A 223 2.11 20.53 -27.05
N LEU A 224 2.55 21.76 -26.76
CA LEU A 224 2.99 22.73 -27.76
C LEU A 224 4.45 23.16 -27.51
N ASP A 225 5.20 23.32 -28.61
CA ASP A 225 6.53 23.94 -28.59
C ASP A 225 6.46 25.48 -28.54
N GLN A 226 7.63 26.13 -28.54
CA GLN A 226 7.74 27.58 -28.47
C GLN A 226 7.11 28.29 -29.67
N GLU A 227 7.10 27.64 -30.83
CA GLU A 227 6.48 28.15 -32.06
C GLU A 227 4.97 27.88 -32.11
N GLY A 228 4.40 27.24 -31.09
CA GLY A 228 2.98 26.88 -31.02
C GLY A 228 2.60 25.66 -31.85
N ARG A 229 3.58 24.85 -32.29
CA ARG A 229 3.33 23.59 -33.00
C ARG A 229 3.12 22.47 -32.00
N SER A 230 2.21 21.55 -32.34
CA SER A 230 1.98 20.35 -31.55
C SER A 230 3.21 19.45 -31.53
N LEU A 231 3.63 19.06 -30.33
CA LEU A 231 4.57 17.98 -30.13
C LEU A 231 3.90 16.65 -30.51
N PRO A 232 4.67 15.67 -31.04
CA PRO A 232 4.16 14.34 -31.30
C PRO A 232 3.67 13.66 -30.01
N ILE A 233 2.99 12.52 -30.14
CA ILE A 233 2.65 11.68 -28.99
C ILE A 233 3.93 11.38 -28.21
N ALA A 234 3.89 11.65 -26.91
CA ALA A 234 5.04 11.57 -26.02
C ALA A 234 5.49 10.12 -25.90
N GLN A 235 6.75 9.90 -26.26
CA GLN A 235 7.43 8.63 -26.16
C GLN A 235 8.53 8.72 -25.11
N GLY A 236 8.21 9.25 -23.93
CA GLY A 236 9.17 9.39 -22.82
C GLY A 236 9.69 10.80 -22.56
N GLY A 237 10.55 10.93 -21.55
CA GLY A 237 11.00 12.24 -21.04
C GLY A 237 11.75 13.10 -22.05
N GLU A 238 12.42 12.50 -23.02
CA GLU A 238 13.11 13.27 -24.06
C GLU A 238 12.13 14.04 -24.96
N SER A 239 10.93 13.49 -25.17
CA SER A 239 9.92 14.09 -26.05
C SER A 239 9.39 15.44 -25.57
N ILE A 240 9.56 15.76 -24.29
CA ILE A 240 9.06 17.00 -23.67
C ILE A 240 10.15 18.05 -23.43
N LEU A 241 11.39 17.84 -23.90
CA LEU A 241 12.45 18.86 -23.79
C LEU A 241 12.08 20.19 -24.46
N ARG A 242 11.26 20.13 -25.50
CA ARG A 242 10.77 21.31 -26.25
C ARG A 242 9.40 21.79 -25.78
N LEU A 243 8.86 21.23 -24.69
CA LEU A 243 7.57 21.62 -24.18
C LEU A 243 7.60 23.07 -23.71
N HIS A 244 6.70 23.88 -24.27
CA HIS A 244 6.56 25.29 -23.91
C HIS A 244 5.19 25.61 -23.32
N ARG A 245 4.15 24.92 -23.75
CA ARG A 245 2.78 25.12 -23.28
C ARG A 245 1.97 23.83 -23.32
N VAL A 246 1.12 23.64 -22.31
CA VAL A 246 0.07 22.61 -22.32
C VAL A 246 -1.26 23.29 -22.64
N ASP A 247 -1.89 22.90 -23.74
CA ASP A 247 -3.26 23.27 -24.07
C ASP A 247 -4.22 22.19 -23.55
N THR A 248 -5.14 22.61 -22.70
CA THR A 248 -6.11 21.73 -22.02
C THR A 248 -7.53 21.89 -22.58
N THR A 249 -7.71 22.70 -23.63
CA THR A 249 -9.03 22.95 -24.25
C THR A 249 -9.63 21.69 -24.88
N GLY A 250 -8.78 20.75 -25.32
CA GLY A 250 -9.19 19.46 -25.87
C GLY A 250 -9.34 18.34 -24.87
N LEU A 251 -9.18 18.60 -23.56
CA LEU A 251 -9.39 17.56 -22.55
C LEU A 251 -10.80 16.97 -22.63
N ASP A 252 -10.92 15.68 -22.30
CA ASP A 252 -12.21 14.99 -22.18
C ASP A 252 -13.21 15.85 -21.39
N THR A 253 -14.39 16.05 -21.98
CA THR A 253 -15.38 17.01 -21.46
C THR A 253 -15.78 16.70 -20.03
N ARG A 254 -15.78 15.42 -19.63
CA ARG A 254 -16.11 14.99 -18.27
C ARG A 254 -15.11 15.48 -17.22
N ILE A 255 -13.85 15.62 -17.62
CA ILE A 255 -12.79 16.18 -16.77
C ILE A 255 -12.90 17.71 -16.78
N ALA A 256 -13.10 18.29 -17.97
CA ALA A 256 -13.14 19.75 -18.16
C ALA A 256 -14.32 20.41 -17.42
N ASP A 257 -15.49 19.76 -17.38
CA ASP A 257 -16.69 20.24 -16.68
C ASP A 257 -16.75 19.86 -15.19
N GLY A 258 -15.84 19.01 -14.73
CA GLY A 258 -15.74 18.55 -13.34
C GLY A 258 -16.76 17.47 -12.93
N SER A 259 -17.47 16.87 -13.89
CA SER A 259 -18.34 15.71 -13.63
C SER A 259 -17.53 14.49 -13.17
N VAL A 260 -16.28 14.35 -13.64
CA VAL A 260 -15.30 13.38 -13.15
C VAL A 260 -14.18 14.09 -12.40
N GLN A 261 -14.01 13.72 -11.13
CA GLN A 261 -12.91 14.22 -10.30
C GLN A 261 -11.72 13.27 -10.37
N ILE A 262 -10.52 13.79 -10.60
CA ILE A 262 -9.29 12.99 -10.65
C ILE A 262 -8.35 13.41 -9.54
N GLU A 263 -7.92 12.44 -8.75
CA GLU A 263 -6.99 12.59 -7.65
C GLU A 263 -5.80 11.64 -7.81
N ALA A 264 -4.63 12.00 -7.27
CA ALA A 264 -3.51 11.08 -7.17
C ALA A 264 -3.00 10.93 -5.74
N ALA A 265 -2.81 9.67 -5.34
CA ALA A 265 -2.15 9.29 -4.09
C ALA A 265 -0.63 9.37 -4.26
N VAL A 266 0.00 10.41 -3.72
CA VAL A 266 1.41 10.74 -3.95
C VAL A 266 2.25 10.74 -2.67
N ASN A 267 3.55 10.55 -2.84
CA ASN A 267 4.52 10.84 -1.80
C ASN A 267 4.85 12.34 -1.82
N TRP A 268 4.49 13.06 -0.75
CA TRP A 268 4.72 14.51 -0.64
C TRP A 268 6.18 14.95 -0.70
N LYS A 269 7.13 14.05 -0.43
CA LYS A 269 8.56 14.35 -0.54
C LYS A 269 9.05 14.39 -1.99
N ASN A 270 8.26 13.90 -2.94
CA ASN A 270 8.63 13.90 -4.35
C ASN A 270 8.32 15.26 -4.98
N VAL A 271 9.37 16.01 -5.30
CA VAL A 271 9.27 17.29 -6.02
C VAL A 271 9.72 17.10 -7.48
N LEU A 272 9.21 17.94 -8.36
CA LEU A 272 9.44 17.82 -9.80
C LEU A 272 10.89 18.14 -10.17
N THR A 273 11.42 19.27 -9.69
CA THR A 273 12.71 19.83 -10.16
C THR A 273 13.75 20.00 -9.06
N GLY A 274 14.97 20.38 -9.45
CA GLY A 274 16.08 20.68 -8.54
C GLY A 274 16.89 19.45 -8.09
N PRO A 275 17.80 19.59 -7.12
CA PRO A 275 18.70 18.51 -6.68
C PRO A 275 17.98 17.32 -6.07
N LYS A 276 16.80 17.56 -5.47
CA LYS A 276 15.88 16.54 -4.94
C LYS A 276 14.74 16.21 -5.90
N GLY A 277 14.81 16.73 -7.13
CA GLY A 277 13.83 16.52 -8.18
C GLY A 277 13.78 15.06 -8.60
N GLN A 278 12.60 14.64 -9.02
CA GLN A 278 12.31 13.24 -9.28
C GLN A 278 13.23 12.58 -10.32
N ALA A 279 13.69 13.33 -11.33
CA ALA A 279 14.58 12.81 -12.36
C ALA A 279 15.92 12.35 -11.74
N ARG A 280 16.47 13.14 -10.81
CA ARG A 280 17.75 12.86 -10.14
C ARG A 280 17.65 11.77 -9.09
N ILE A 281 16.50 11.65 -8.42
CA ILE A 281 16.31 10.66 -7.34
C ILE A 281 15.90 9.28 -7.85
N TYR A 282 15.10 9.22 -8.92
CA TYR A 282 14.40 7.98 -9.29
C TYR A 282 14.71 7.45 -10.69
N SER A 283 15.46 8.14 -11.55
CA SER A 283 15.67 7.66 -12.92
C SER A 283 16.75 6.58 -13.03
N GLU A 284 17.73 6.53 -12.12
CA GLU A 284 18.79 5.51 -12.13
C GLU A 284 18.19 4.09 -12.01
N GLN A 285 17.31 3.87 -11.02
CA GLN A 285 16.58 2.59 -10.88
C GLN A 285 15.66 2.27 -12.07
N LYS A 286 15.34 3.27 -12.92
CA LYS A 286 14.57 3.12 -14.15
C LYS A 286 15.46 2.91 -15.38
N GLY A 287 16.77 2.77 -15.21
CA GLY A 287 17.74 2.49 -16.28
C GLY A 287 18.43 3.72 -16.88
N ALA A 288 18.27 4.93 -16.31
CA ALA A 288 18.93 6.12 -16.83
C ALA A 288 20.43 6.16 -16.48
N THR A 289 21.25 6.47 -17.48
CA THR A 289 22.65 6.87 -17.30
C THR A 289 22.74 8.29 -16.69
N PRO A 290 23.89 8.69 -16.10
CA PRO A 290 24.08 10.04 -15.58
C PRO A 290 23.79 11.16 -16.59
N ALA A 291 24.14 10.97 -17.88
CA ALA A 291 23.83 11.94 -18.92
C ALA A 291 22.32 12.04 -19.21
N GLN A 292 21.63 10.90 -19.24
CA GLN A 292 20.16 10.86 -19.38
C GLN A 292 19.46 11.49 -18.17
N ILE A 293 20.01 11.35 -16.96
CA ILE A 293 19.44 11.98 -15.76
C ILE A 293 19.39 13.51 -15.90
N GLU A 294 20.44 14.15 -16.42
CA GLU A 294 20.46 15.60 -16.63
C GLU A 294 19.52 16.04 -17.76
N LEU A 295 19.41 15.23 -18.82
CA LEU A 295 18.41 15.44 -19.88
C LEU A 295 16.99 15.37 -19.32
N LEU A 296 16.68 14.35 -18.54
CA LEU A 296 15.37 14.18 -17.88
C LEU A 296 15.10 15.28 -16.86
N SER A 297 16.12 15.76 -16.15
CA SER A 297 15.98 16.93 -15.27
C SER A 297 15.55 18.16 -16.07
N SER A 298 16.20 18.40 -17.22
CA SER A 298 15.86 19.53 -18.11
C SER A 298 14.44 19.41 -18.67
N ALA A 299 14.01 18.18 -18.98
CA ALA A 299 12.63 17.89 -19.38
C ALA A 299 11.63 18.22 -18.26
N MET A 300 11.95 17.93 -17.00
CA MET A 300 11.11 18.31 -15.85
C MET A 300 11.08 19.83 -15.65
N ASP A 301 12.18 20.53 -15.92
CA ASP A 301 12.21 22.00 -15.88
C ASP A 301 11.32 22.60 -16.99
N ALA A 302 11.33 22.02 -18.19
CA ALA A 302 10.42 22.41 -19.28
C ALA A 302 8.93 22.18 -18.92
N LEU A 303 8.62 21.06 -18.26
CA LEU A 303 7.27 20.82 -17.72
C LEU A 303 6.89 21.85 -16.67
N ALA A 304 7.78 22.14 -15.71
CA ALA A 304 7.52 23.15 -14.68
C ALA A 304 7.22 24.52 -15.30
N PHE A 305 7.97 24.89 -16.33
CA PHE A 305 7.76 26.10 -17.10
C PHE A 305 6.38 26.13 -17.78
N ALA A 306 6.03 25.08 -18.51
CA ALA A 306 4.75 25.01 -19.23
C ALA A 306 3.55 24.98 -18.27
N ALA A 307 3.69 24.30 -17.12
CA ALA A 307 2.67 24.19 -16.09
C ALA A 307 2.45 25.50 -15.33
N ALA A 308 3.50 26.29 -15.09
CA ALA A 308 3.45 27.56 -14.35
C ALA A 308 2.38 28.51 -14.86
N ARG A 309 2.25 28.64 -16.19
CA ARG A 309 1.22 29.48 -16.81
C ARG A 309 -0.19 29.00 -16.49
N ARG A 310 -0.44 27.69 -16.57
CA ARG A 310 -1.77 27.09 -16.33
C ARG A 310 -2.15 27.13 -14.86
N LEU A 311 -1.18 26.99 -13.97
CA LEU A 311 -1.33 27.00 -12.52
C LEU A 311 -1.22 28.40 -11.90
N GLN A 312 -1.04 29.44 -12.73
CA GLN A 312 -0.89 30.84 -12.29
C GLN A 312 0.22 31.01 -11.24
N SER A 313 1.37 30.40 -11.49
CA SER A 313 2.51 30.30 -10.57
C SER A 313 3.83 30.54 -11.30
N THR A 314 4.97 30.43 -10.60
CA THR A 314 6.30 30.43 -11.22
C THR A 314 6.80 29.00 -11.44
N PRO A 315 7.71 28.76 -12.42
CA PRO A 315 8.29 27.43 -12.65
C PRO A 315 8.98 26.86 -11.40
N GLU A 316 9.66 27.70 -10.63
CA GLU A 316 10.35 27.29 -9.40
C GLU A 316 9.34 26.83 -8.34
N THR A 317 8.24 27.56 -8.20
CA THR A 317 7.17 27.21 -7.27
C THR A 317 6.51 25.90 -7.68
N VAL A 318 6.14 25.74 -8.95
CA VAL A 318 5.58 24.48 -9.48
C VAL A 318 6.54 23.32 -9.26
N GLY A 319 7.82 23.53 -9.54
CA GLY A 319 8.89 22.55 -9.38
C GLY A 319 9.02 21.99 -7.96
N GLN A 320 8.60 22.76 -6.94
CA GLN A 320 8.70 22.42 -5.53
C GLN A 320 7.36 22.10 -4.86
N ILE A 321 6.23 22.12 -5.59
CA ILE A 321 4.93 21.69 -5.04
C ILE A 321 5.10 20.26 -4.48
N PRO A 322 4.71 19.99 -3.23
CA PRO A 322 4.76 18.64 -2.68
C PRO A 322 4.03 17.64 -3.57
N GLY A 323 4.68 16.52 -3.90
CA GLY A 323 4.09 15.47 -4.74
C GLY A 323 4.08 15.75 -6.24
N SER A 324 4.53 16.93 -6.69
CA SER A 324 4.60 17.32 -8.11
C SER A 324 5.48 16.39 -8.96
N GLY A 325 6.51 15.80 -8.35
CA GLY A 325 7.40 14.82 -8.95
C GLY A 325 6.95 13.36 -8.80
N ALA A 326 5.69 13.10 -8.46
CA ALA A 326 5.20 11.74 -8.37
C ALA A 326 5.19 11.05 -9.76
N SER A 327 5.62 9.79 -9.79
CA SER A 327 5.57 8.88 -10.95
C SER A 327 6.06 9.48 -12.28
N GLY A 328 7.24 10.10 -12.28
CA GLY A 328 7.83 10.60 -13.53
C GLY A 328 7.37 12.01 -13.92
N GLY A 329 6.71 12.74 -13.04
CA GLY A 329 6.26 14.13 -13.19
C GLY A 329 4.76 14.21 -13.43
N MET A 330 4.11 13.04 -13.43
CA MET A 330 2.67 12.86 -13.59
C MET A 330 1.87 13.63 -12.52
N GLY A 331 2.42 13.80 -11.32
CA GLY A 331 1.81 14.66 -10.30
C GLY A 331 1.58 16.10 -10.81
N THR A 332 2.54 16.66 -11.56
CA THR A 332 2.41 17.99 -12.16
C THR A 332 1.42 18.00 -13.33
N ALA A 333 1.46 16.98 -14.20
CA ALA A 333 0.47 16.82 -15.27
C ALA A 333 -0.96 16.79 -14.71
N LEU A 334 -1.17 16.07 -13.62
CA LEU A 334 -2.47 15.97 -12.96
C LEU A 334 -2.96 17.33 -12.44
N LEU A 335 -2.08 18.14 -11.85
CA LEU A 335 -2.40 19.51 -11.47
C LEU A 335 -2.77 20.37 -12.69
N VAL A 336 -2.03 20.24 -13.80
CA VAL A 336 -2.26 21.00 -15.05
C VAL A 336 -3.65 20.70 -15.65
N MET A 337 -4.11 19.45 -15.59
CA MET A 337 -5.46 19.07 -16.04
C MET A 337 -6.57 19.38 -15.03
N GLY A 338 -6.25 19.97 -13.88
CA GLY A 338 -7.22 20.37 -12.85
C GLY A 338 -7.54 19.30 -11.80
N GLY A 339 -6.79 18.20 -11.77
CA GLY A 339 -6.90 17.20 -10.70
C GLY A 339 -6.24 17.65 -9.40
N ARG A 340 -6.31 16.80 -8.37
CA ARG A 340 -5.74 17.06 -7.04
C ARG A 340 -4.71 16.01 -6.63
N LEU A 341 -3.72 16.46 -5.86
CA LEU A 341 -2.79 15.55 -5.19
C LEU A 341 -3.28 15.29 -3.77
N ARG A 342 -3.12 14.07 -3.28
CA ARG A 342 -3.42 13.65 -1.91
C ARG A 342 -2.29 12.83 -1.34
N ALA A 343 -2.11 12.88 -0.02
CA ALA A 343 -1.13 12.02 0.63
C ALA A 343 -1.57 10.56 0.48
N ARG A 344 -0.62 9.65 0.25
CA ARG A 344 -0.90 8.21 0.22
C ARG A 344 -1.61 7.72 1.49
N CYS A 345 -1.21 8.21 2.67
CA CYS A 345 -1.85 7.87 3.95
C CYS A 345 -3.32 8.28 3.97
N ASP A 346 -3.62 9.54 3.62
CA ASP A 346 -4.99 10.06 3.68
C ASP A 346 -5.92 9.30 2.72
N VAL A 347 -5.39 8.82 1.59
CA VAL A 347 -6.14 7.99 0.64
C VAL A 347 -6.38 6.59 1.21
N MET A 348 -5.38 6.00 1.88
CA MET A 348 -5.59 4.70 2.53
C MET A 348 -6.59 4.77 3.67
N ASP A 349 -6.50 5.79 4.54
CA ASP A 349 -7.38 5.94 5.71
C ASP A 349 -8.85 6.13 5.30
N GLU A 350 -9.11 6.45 4.04
CA GLU A 350 -10.46 6.50 3.45
C GLU A 350 -11.05 5.11 3.17
N PHE A 351 -10.22 4.12 2.83
CA PHE A 351 -10.66 2.80 2.36
C PHE A 351 -10.25 1.64 3.27
N LEU A 352 -9.28 1.87 4.15
CA LEU A 352 -8.73 0.90 5.08
C LEU A 352 -8.89 1.45 6.51
N PRO A 353 -8.98 0.58 7.53
CA PRO A 353 -8.98 1.03 8.92
C PRO A 353 -7.82 1.99 9.19
N PRO A 354 -8.07 3.19 9.76
CA PRO A 354 -7.04 4.19 9.91
C PRO A 354 -5.85 3.66 10.70
N LEU A 355 -4.64 3.89 10.19
CA LEU A 355 -3.41 3.44 10.85
C LEU A 355 -3.26 4.02 12.27
N ASP A 356 -3.86 5.17 12.54
CA ASP A 356 -3.86 5.79 13.86
C ASP A 356 -4.67 4.97 14.86
N THR A 357 -5.87 4.54 14.47
CA THR A 357 -6.75 3.73 15.33
C THR A 357 -6.24 2.31 15.54
N LEU A 358 -5.41 1.79 14.62
CA LEU A 358 -4.85 0.44 14.70
C LEU A 358 -4.09 0.19 16.00
N PHE A 359 -3.44 1.21 16.53
CA PHE A 359 -2.61 1.12 17.73
C PHE A 359 -3.26 1.78 18.97
N GLU A 360 -4.50 2.24 18.87
CA GLU A 360 -5.23 2.95 19.96
C GLU A 360 -6.11 2.03 20.81
N THR A 361 -6.36 0.80 20.37
CA THR A 361 -7.16 -0.17 21.12
C THR A 361 -6.39 -0.70 22.33
N ALA A 362 -7.10 -1.04 23.41
CA ALA A 362 -6.55 -1.67 24.62
C ALA A 362 -5.83 -3.01 24.36
N ASP A 363 -5.98 -3.58 23.16
CA ASP A 363 -5.22 -4.69 22.61
C ASP A 363 -4.01 -4.20 21.78
N SER A 364 -3.00 -3.62 22.45
CA SER A 364 -1.76 -3.24 21.79
C SER A 364 -1.00 -4.44 21.22
N PHE A 365 -0.11 -4.20 20.27
CA PHE A 365 0.86 -5.19 19.79
C PHE A 365 2.12 -5.16 20.65
N ASP A 366 2.72 -6.33 20.86
CA ASP A 366 4.02 -6.46 21.53
C ASP A 366 5.17 -6.22 20.54
N LEU A 367 4.93 -6.49 19.26
CA LEU A 367 5.93 -6.36 18.18
C LEU A 367 5.25 -6.00 16.86
N VAL A 368 5.91 -5.15 16.07
CA VAL A 368 5.59 -4.96 14.65
C VAL A 368 6.71 -5.53 13.79
N ILE A 369 6.35 -6.34 12.79
CA ILE A 369 7.25 -6.76 11.72
C ILE A 369 6.79 -6.11 10.42
N THR A 370 7.62 -5.24 9.86
CA THR A 370 7.41 -4.62 8.54
C THR A 370 8.37 -5.21 7.52
N ALA A 371 8.15 -4.96 6.24
CA ALA A 371 9.05 -5.40 5.18
C ALA A 371 9.00 -4.52 3.93
N GLU A 372 10.06 -4.59 3.11
CA GLU A 372 10.08 -4.08 1.74
C GLU A 372 11.22 -4.70 0.91
N GLY A 373 11.20 -4.52 -0.41
CA GLY A 373 12.24 -5.06 -1.30
C GLY A 373 13.65 -4.50 -1.07
N GLY A 374 13.78 -3.23 -0.65
CA GLY A 374 15.06 -2.59 -0.40
C GLY A 374 14.96 -1.50 0.66
N LEU A 375 15.68 -1.68 1.77
CA LEU A 375 15.71 -0.72 2.88
C LEU A 375 16.92 0.21 2.72
N ASP A 376 16.68 1.51 2.54
CA ASP A 376 17.71 2.51 2.24
C ASP A 376 17.35 3.90 2.78
N TYR A 377 18.15 4.92 2.42
CA TYR A 377 17.93 6.33 2.79
C TYR A 377 16.60 6.93 2.26
N GLN A 378 15.94 6.28 1.29
CA GLN A 378 14.67 6.74 0.73
C GLN A 378 13.48 6.26 1.57
N THR A 379 13.61 5.15 2.30
CA THR A 379 12.52 4.60 3.12
C THR A 379 11.95 5.60 4.14
N PRO A 380 12.75 6.34 4.91
CA PRO A 380 12.24 7.38 5.81
C PRO A 380 11.50 8.50 5.07
N ARG A 381 11.68 8.65 3.76
CA ARG A 381 11.16 9.78 2.98
C ARG A 381 9.77 9.50 2.39
N GLY A 382 8.89 8.88 3.18
CA GLY A 382 7.48 8.69 2.83
C GLY A 382 7.13 7.33 2.24
N LYS A 383 7.97 6.29 2.46
CA LYS A 383 7.55 4.90 2.25
C LYS A 383 6.75 4.40 3.46
N MET A 384 5.83 3.48 3.20
CA MET A 384 4.92 2.95 4.21
C MET A 384 5.56 2.20 5.38
N PRO A 385 6.63 1.41 5.21
CA PRO A 385 7.32 0.77 6.34
C PRO A 385 7.78 1.77 7.41
N ALA A 386 8.34 2.91 7.00
CA ALA A 386 8.74 3.97 7.93
C ALA A 386 7.53 4.61 8.64
N GLU A 387 6.40 4.70 7.94
CA GLU A 387 5.21 5.36 8.45
C GLU A 387 4.47 4.51 9.49
N VAL A 388 4.46 3.19 9.31
CA VAL A 388 4.08 2.24 10.35
C VAL A 388 5.06 2.30 11.52
N ALA A 389 6.37 2.34 11.23
CA ALA A 389 7.38 2.35 12.28
C ALA A 389 7.27 3.58 13.20
N ARG A 390 6.99 4.77 12.64
CA ARG A 390 6.76 6.00 13.43
C ARG A 390 5.57 5.86 14.37
N ARG A 391 4.44 5.37 13.85
CA ARG A 391 3.21 5.20 14.63
C ARG A 391 3.37 4.18 15.74
N ALA A 392 3.97 3.03 15.44
CA ALA A 392 4.26 2.00 16.42
C ALA A 392 5.23 2.52 17.50
N SER A 393 6.33 3.16 17.08
CA SER A 393 7.32 3.69 18.00
C SER A 393 6.79 4.84 18.87
N SER A 394 5.85 5.65 18.39
CA SER A 394 5.20 6.69 19.21
C SER A 394 4.42 6.11 20.40
N ARG A 395 4.10 4.81 20.35
CA ARG A 395 3.41 4.05 21.38
C ARG A 395 4.32 3.03 22.07
N ASN A 396 5.64 3.19 21.91
CA ASN A 396 6.69 2.32 22.46
C ASN A 396 6.63 0.85 21.98
N ILE A 397 5.96 0.58 20.85
CA ILE A 397 5.95 -0.75 20.27
C ILE A 397 7.21 -0.93 19.42
N PRO A 398 8.04 -1.95 19.66
CA PRO A 398 9.25 -2.20 18.87
C PRO A 398 8.89 -2.63 17.46
N VAL A 399 9.70 -2.19 16.49
CA VAL A 399 9.50 -2.49 15.07
C VAL A 399 10.75 -3.15 14.51
N VAL A 400 10.60 -4.27 13.82
CA VAL A 400 11.67 -4.94 13.06
C VAL A 400 11.32 -4.93 11.57
N ALA A 401 12.26 -4.55 10.72
CA ALA A 401 12.08 -4.60 9.27
C ALA A 401 12.81 -5.80 8.65
N ILE A 402 12.15 -6.53 7.76
CA ILE A 402 12.79 -7.56 6.92
C ILE A 402 12.89 -7.02 5.50
N ALA A 403 14.10 -6.84 5.01
CA ALA A 403 14.36 -6.23 3.71
C ALA A 403 14.86 -7.26 2.69
N GLY A 404 14.48 -7.10 1.42
CA GLY A 404 15.04 -7.90 0.34
C GLY A 404 16.54 -7.63 0.16
N THR A 405 16.92 -6.37 0.27
CA THR A 405 18.30 -5.88 0.27
C THR A 405 18.47 -4.73 1.24
N ILE A 406 19.70 -4.53 1.73
CA ILE A 406 20.07 -3.39 2.58
C ILE A 406 20.91 -2.43 1.75
N GLY A 407 20.36 -1.25 1.48
CA GLY A 407 20.98 -0.23 0.66
C GLY A 407 21.76 0.82 1.45
N ASN A 408 22.32 1.77 0.71
CA ASN A 408 23.04 2.90 1.30
C ASN A 408 22.12 3.71 2.22
N GLY A 409 22.63 4.10 3.39
CA GLY A 409 21.87 4.88 4.37
C GLY A 409 20.73 4.11 5.06
N ALA A 410 20.71 2.77 5.01
CA ALA A 410 19.70 1.98 5.72
C ALA A 410 19.60 2.32 7.22
N ALA A 411 20.73 2.69 7.86
CA ALA A 411 20.77 3.10 9.26
C ALA A 411 19.89 4.33 9.58
N ASP A 412 19.58 5.18 8.59
CA ASP A 412 18.67 6.33 8.77
C ASP A 412 17.29 5.88 9.25
N ASN A 413 16.89 4.63 8.92
CA ASN A 413 15.62 4.04 9.33
C ASN A 413 15.51 3.81 10.85
N LEU A 414 16.64 3.73 11.56
CA LEU A 414 16.65 3.60 13.02
C LEU A 414 16.05 4.83 13.70
N SER A 415 16.23 6.01 13.09
CA SER A 415 15.73 7.28 13.61
C SER A 415 14.20 7.42 13.50
N VAL A 416 13.55 6.63 12.64
CA VAL A 416 12.09 6.71 12.40
C VAL A 416 11.30 5.58 13.06
N GLY A 417 11.94 4.82 13.97
CA GLY A 417 11.26 3.85 14.82
C GLY A 417 11.55 2.39 14.51
N ILE A 418 12.23 2.07 13.38
CA ILE A 418 12.69 0.71 13.10
C ILE A 418 13.83 0.39 14.07
N LYS A 419 13.61 -0.48 15.06
CA LYS A 419 14.60 -0.80 16.11
C LYS A 419 15.66 -1.80 15.65
N ALA A 420 15.32 -2.64 14.69
CA ALA A 420 16.26 -3.54 14.03
C ALA A 420 15.80 -3.80 12.60
N TYR A 421 16.73 -4.20 11.74
CA TYR A 421 16.41 -4.67 10.40
C TYR A 421 17.28 -5.86 10.02
N ALA A 422 16.73 -6.75 9.20
CA ALA A 422 17.40 -7.94 8.67
C ALA A 422 17.31 -7.96 7.14
N CYS A 423 18.32 -8.55 6.51
CA CYS A 423 18.25 -8.93 5.10
C CYS A 423 17.64 -10.34 5.01
N MET A 424 16.72 -10.57 4.07
CA MET A 424 16.16 -11.91 3.87
C MET A 424 17.15 -12.87 3.19
N LEU A 425 18.15 -12.34 2.49
CA LEU A 425 19.17 -13.15 1.82
C LEU A 425 20.06 -13.86 2.85
N GLN A 426 20.14 -15.18 2.75
CA GLN A 426 20.93 -16.04 3.65
C GLN A 426 22.39 -16.24 3.21
N GLY A 427 22.77 -15.68 2.07
CA GLY A 427 24.10 -15.81 1.49
C GLY A 427 24.21 -15.06 0.16
N PRO A 428 25.38 -15.09 -0.50
CA PRO A 428 25.55 -14.50 -1.82
C PRO A 428 24.56 -15.10 -2.82
N SER A 429 23.82 -14.24 -3.52
CA SER A 429 22.87 -14.63 -4.57
C SER A 429 22.80 -13.53 -5.62
N THR A 430 22.54 -13.92 -6.86
CA THR A 430 22.24 -12.94 -7.91
C THR A 430 20.83 -12.37 -7.71
N LEU A 431 20.60 -11.15 -8.22
CA LEU A 431 19.27 -10.53 -8.16
C LEU A 431 18.22 -11.41 -8.87
N ALA A 432 18.57 -12.00 -10.01
CA ALA A 432 17.66 -12.85 -10.79
C ALA A 432 17.20 -14.08 -9.99
N GLU A 433 18.12 -14.76 -9.29
CA GLU A 433 17.79 -15.90 -8.43
C GLU A 433 16.94 -15.48 -7.22
N ALA A 434 17.30 -14.38 -6.58
CA ALA A 434 16.58 -13.85 -5.42
C ALA A 434 15.16 -13.40 -5.77
N MET A 435 14.92 -12.95 -7.01
CA MET A 435 13.61 -12.50 -7.49
C MET A 435 12.71 -13.64 -7.98
N VAL A 436 13.17 -14.90 -8.00
CA VAL A 436 12.30 -16.05 -8.29
C VAL A 436 11.25 -16.18 -7.18
N PRO A 437 9.94 -16.07 -7.46
CA PRO A 437 8.92 -15.96 -6.41
C PRO A 437 8.94 -17.12 -5.40
N ALA A 438 9.16 -18.36 -5.85
CA ALA A 438 9.26 -19.51 -4.95
C ALA A 438 10.45 -19.38 -3.99
N ARG A 439 11.60 -18.90 -4.48
CA ARG A 439 12.80 -18.69 -3.65
C ARG A 439 12.62 -17.51 -2.70
N ALA A 440 12.05 -16.41 -3.17
CA ALA A 440 11.77 -15.24 -2.35
C ALA A 440 10.83 -15.58 -1.17
N ARG A 441 9.75 -16.35 -1.41
CA ARG A 441 8.85 -16.81 -0.34
C ARG A 441 9.60 -17.58 0.73
N GLN A 442 10.39 -18.58 0.32
CA GLN A 442 11.19 -19.39 1.23
C GLN A 442 12.18 -18.53 2.04
N LEU A 443 12.93 -17.64 1.39
CA LEU A 443 13.89 -16.75 2.04
C LEU A 443 13.22 -15.83 3.07
N LEU A 444 12.00 -15.37 2.78
CA LEU A 444 11.25 -14.48 3.66
C LEU A 444 10.73 -15.23 4.89
N GLU A 445 10.21 -16.45 4.71
CA GLU A 445 9.79 -17.34 5.79
C GLU A 445 10.97 -17.67 6.73
N GLU A 446 12.10 -18.08 6.15
CA GLU A 446 13.33 -18.40 6.90
C GLU A 446 13.86 -17.18 7.67
N SER A 447 13.85 -16.00 7.04
CA SER A 447 14.29 -14.76 7.66
C SER A 447 13.38 -14.33 8.81
N ALA A 448 12.06 -14.41 8.63
CA ALA A 448 11.08 -14.12 9.69
C ALA A 448 11.25 -15.06 10.90
N ALA A 449 11.47 -16.35 10.65
CA ALA A 449 11.77 -17.31 11.71
C ALA A 449 13.07 -16.94 12.46
N SER A 450 14.13 -16.59 11.73
CA SER A 450 15.42 -16.19 12.32
C SER A 450 15.31 -14.91 13.16
N VAL A 451 14.57 -13.92 12.68
CA VAL A 451 14.24 -12.70 13.42
C VAL A 451 13.51 -13.05 14.72
N MET A 452 12.48 -13.90 14.66
CA MET A 452 11.74 -14.31 15.86
C MET A 452 12.62 -15.07 16.87
N ARG A 453 13.52 -15.93 16.43
CA ARG A 453 14.48 -16.59 17.33
C ARG A 453 15.38 -15.57 18.02
N THR A 454 15.81 -14.53 17.31
CA THR A 454 16.61 -13.44 17.88
C THR A 454 15.81 -12.67 18.95
N VAL A 455 14.53 -12.39 18.69
CA VAL A 455 13.62 -11.77 19.67
C VAL A 455 13.49 -12.64 20.92
N LEU A 456 13.27 -13.95 20.77
CA LEU A 456 13.16 -14.88 21.90
C LEU A 456 14.44 -14.95 22.74
N VAL A 457 15.63 -14.92 22.12
CA VAL A 457 16.89 -14.82 22.85
C VAL A 457 16.93 -13.54 23.71
N GLY A 458 16.48 -12.42 23.15
CA GLY A 458 16.35 -11.16 23.89
C GLY A 458 15.38 -11.25 25.08
N MET A 459 14.23 -11.88 24.89
CA MET A 459 13.24 -12.10 25.96
C MET A 459 13.82 -12.98 27.08
N GLN A 460 14.48 -14.09 26.73
CA GLN A 460 15.12 -14.99 27.70
C GLN A 460 16.22 -14.28 28.51
N MET A 461 16.99 -13.39 27.87
CA MET A 461 17.99 -12.56 28.56
C MET A 461 17.33 -11.60 29.56
N ALA A 462 16.22 -10.95 29.19
CA ALA A 462 15.48 -10.04 30.06
C ALA A 462 14.86 -10.75 31.28
N GLU A 463 14.31 -11.96 31.09
CA GLU A 463 13.80 -12.79 32.19
C GLU A 463 14.92 -13.20 33.17
N THR A 464 16.08 -13.59 32.64
CA THR A 464 17.24 -13.97 33.45
C THR A 464 17.75 -12.78 34.28
N GLN A 465 17.80 -11.58 33.69
CA GLN A 465 18.20 -10.36 34.40
C GLN A 465 17.19 -9.98 35.48
N SER A 466 15.89 -10.06 35.18
CA SER A 466 14.82 -9.78 36.14
C SER A 466 14.90 -10.74 37.34
N THR A 467 15.09 -12.04 37.08
CA THR A 467 15.25 -13.05 38.13
C THR A 467 16.47 -12.78 39.02
N ARG A 468 17.61 -12.35 38.44
CA ARG A 468 18.80 -11.94 39.20
C ARG A 468 18.54 -10.69 40.05
N ALA A 469 17.83 -9.71 39.51
CA ALA A 469 17.51 -8.48 40.24
C ALA A 469 16.58 -8.76 41.45
N VAL A 470 15.59 -9.65 41.31
CA VAL A 470 14.75 -10.07 42.44
C VAL A 470 15.56 -10.82 43.50
N LYS A 471 16.44 -11.76 43.09
CA LYS A 471 17.33 -12.46 44.03
C LYS A 471 18.24 -11.50 44.81
N ASN A 472 18.85 -10.52 44.13
CA ASN A 472 19.71 -9.54 44.78
C ASN A 472 18.93 -8.61 45.75
N LYS A 473 17.68 -8.24 45.42
CA LYS A 473 16.81 -7.50 46.36
C LYS A 473 16.46 -8.34 47.59
N HIS A 474 16.16 -9.63 47.41
CA HIS A 474 15.87 -10.52 48.53
C HIS A 474 17.11 -10.77 49.41
N GLU A 475 18.31 -10.94 48.84
CA GLU A 475 19.55 -11.04 49.64
C GLU A 475 19.88 -9.75 50.40
N MET A 476 19.56 -8.58 49.83
CA MET A 476 19.69 -7.30 50.54
C MET A 476 18.68 -7.14 51.69
N ASP A 477 17.42 -7.56 51.51
CA ASP A 477 16.41 -7.50 52.59
C ASP A 477 16.72 -8.50 53.72
N VAL A 478 17.24 -9.69 53.39
CA VAL A 478 17.61 -10.71 54.38
C VAL A 478 18.87 -10.32 55.16
N THR A 479 19.79 -9.55 54.55
CA THR A 479 20.96 -8.99 55.26
C THR A 479 20.64 -7.72 56.07
N GLY A 480 19.53 -7.02 55.75
CA GLY A 480 19.03 -5.88 56.53
C GLY A 480 18.22 -6.23 57.79
N LEU A 481 17.74 -7.47 57.92
CA LEU A 481 16.94 -7.95 59.07
C LEU A 481 17.75 -8.68 60.15
N GLY A 482 19.08 -8.75 60.00
CA GLY A 482 19.98 -9.43 60.93
C GLY A 482 20.95 -8.49 61.63
N VAL A 483 20.52 -7.91 62.77
CA VAL A 483 21.26 -7.62 64.03
C VAL A 483 20.66 -6.36 64.68
N VAL A 484 19.55 -6.54 65.40
CA VAL A 484 19.30 -5.79 66.64
C VAL A 484 19.64 -6.76 67.78
N ARG A 485 20.91 -6.78 68.19
CA ARG A 485 21.28 -7.40 69.46
C ARG A 485 20.97 -6.39 70.55
N TYR A 486 19.97 -6.70 71.38
CA TYR A 486 19.89 -6.19 72.74
C TYR A 486 21.20 -6.56 73.46
N LEU A 487 21.95 -5.55 73.90
CA LEU A 487 22.66 -5.46 75.17
C LEU A 487 23.07 -4.01 75.42
#